data_AF-A0A530QGG8-F1
#
_entry.id   AF-A0A530QGG8-F1
#
_cell.length_a   1.000
_cell.length_b   1.000
_cell.length_c   1.000
_cell.angle_alpha   90.00
_cell.angle_beta   90.00
_cell.angle_gamma   90.00
#
_symmetry.space_group_name_H-M   'P 1'
#
loop_
_entity.id
_entity.type
_entity.pdbx_description
1 polymer ?
#
loop_
_entity_poly.entity_id
_entity_poly.type
_entity_poly.pdbx_seq_one_letter_code
_entity_poly.pdbx_strand_id
1 'polypeptide(L)' 'DVKLGVETALEAMPKVEGGNGQLYLAQPLAKVFSTAEELAKKAGDSFVTVERLLTALAVEKSAKTADILTKAG' A
#
# COMPACT_ATOMS: atom_id res chain seq x y z
N ASP A 1 -17.33 -2.02 2.17
CA ASP A 1 -16.85 -0.74 1.61
C ASP A 1 -15.38 -0.78 1.21
N VAL A 2 -14.43 -1.00 2.14
CA VAL A 2 -12.99 -1.10 1.80
C VAL A 2 -12.71 -2.11 0.69
N LYS A 3 -13.21 -3.35 0.85
CA LYS A 3 -13.00 -4.44 -0.14
C LYS A 3 -13.42 -4.03 -1.55
N LEU A 4 -14.64 -3.49 -1.67
CA LEU A 4 -15.17 -3.02 -2.96
C LEU A 4 -14.33 -1.88 -3.54
N GLY A 5 -13.93 -0.90 -2.71
CA GLY A 5 -13.07 0.20 -3.16
C GLY A 5 -11.70 -0.27 -3.68
N VAL A 6 -11.12 -1.30 -3.05
CA VAL A 6 -9.89 -1.94 -3.53
C VAL A 6 -10.14 -2.68 -4.84
N GLU A 7 -11.19 -3.50 -4.94
CA GLU A 7 -11.55 -4.22 -6.16
C GLU A 7 -11.74 -3.27 -7.35
N THR A 8 -12.52 -2.21 -7.19
CA THR A 8 -12.71 -1.18 -8.22
C THR A 8 -11.40 -0.48 -8.60
N ALA A 9 -10.53 -0.18 -7.64
CA ALA A 9 -9.24 0.45 -7.93
C ALA A 9 -8.31 -0.48 -8.72
N LEU A 10 -8.32 -1.79 -8.42
CA LEU A 10 -7.56 -2.79 -9.15
C LEU A 10 -8.10 -3.00 -10.56
N GLU A 11 -9.42 -3.06 -10.73
CA GLU A 11 -10.07 -3.21 -12.04
C GLU A 11 -9.77 -2.03 -12.98
N ALA A 12 -9.58 -0.83 -12.43
CA ALA A 12 -9.24 0.37 -13.19
C ALA A 12 -7.77 0.42 -13.64
N MET A 13 -6.89 -0.45 -13.12
CA MET A 13 -5.48 -0.46 -13.51
C MET A 13 -5.30 -1.12 -14.89
N PRO A 14 -4.36 -0.61 -15.72
CA PRO A 14 -3.99 -1.28 -16.96
C PRO A 14 -3.50 -2.71 -16.70
N LYS A 15 -4.04 -3.66 -17.45
CA LYS A 15 -3.53 -5.04 -17.47
C LYS A 15 -2.37 -5.12 -18.45
N VAL A 16 -1.21 -5.55 -17.98
CA VAL A 16 0.00 -5.69 -18.79
C VAL A 16 0.29 -7.16 -19.06
N GLU A 17 0.52 -7.51 -20.33
CA GLU A 17 0.84 -8.87 -20.79
C GLU A 17 2.08 -8.83 -21.68
N GLY A 18 2.81 -9.95 -21.79
CA GLY A 18 3.95 -10.08 -22.72
C GLY A 18 5.33 -9.63 -22.22
N GLY A 19 5.49 -9.26 -20.94
CA GLY A 19 6.81 -9.08 -20.31
C GLY A 19 7.37 -10.39 -19.72
N ASN A 20 8.65 -10.42 -19.32
CA ASN A 20 9.30 -11.56 -18.63
C ASN A 20 8.72 -11.88 -17.23
N GLY A 21 7.52 -11.40 -16.90
CA GLY A 21 6.89 -11.58 -15.58
C GLY A 21 7.61 -10.86 -14.44
N GLN A 22 8.55 -9.96 -14.74
CA GLN A 22 9.31 -9.25 -13.71
C GLN A 22 8.41 -8.24 -13.00
N LEU A 23 8.23 -8.45 -11.69
CA LEU A 23 7.50 -7.53 -10.83
C LEU A 23 8.27 -6.22 -10.68
N TYR A 24 7.56 -5.11 -10.85
CA TYR A 24 8.10 -3.77 -10.60
C TYR A 24 7.50 -3.18 -9.33
N LEU A 25 8.35 -2.58 -8.50
CA LEU A 25 7.92 -1.85 -7.32
C LEU A 25 7.55 -0.43 -7.72
N ALA A 26 6.25 -0.15 -7.82
CA ALA A 26 5.77 1.20 -8.08
C ALA A 26 6.24 2.18 -6.99
N GLN A 27 6.53 3.43 -7.37
CA GLN A 27 7.04 4.44 -6.44
C GLN A 27 6.14 4.68 -5.22
N PRO A 28 4.79 4.73 -5.33
CA PRO A 28 3.91 4.82 -4.16
C PRO A 28 4.04 3.61 -3.22
N LEU A 29 4.19 2.40 -3.78
CA LEU A 29 4.35 1.18 -2.98
C LEU A 29 5.71 1.15 -2.27
N ALA A 30 6.78 1.64 -2.91
CA ALA A 30 8.08 1.80 -2.28
C ALA A 30 7.99 2.72 -1.05
N LYS A 31 7.29 3.86 -1.18
CA LYS A 31 7.07 4.78 -0.06
C LYS A 31 6.31 4.14 1.09
N VAL A 32 5.24 3.39 0.80
CA VAL A 32 4.48 2.64 1.82
C VAL A 32 5.42 1.73 2.61
N PHE A 33 6.29 0.97 1.96
CA PHE A 33 7.23 0.10 2.66
C PHE A 33 8.25 0.88 3.50
N SER A 34 8.80 1.97 2.97
CA SER A 34 9.71 2.83 3.74
C SER A 34 9.02 3.43 4.97
N THR A 35 7.79 3.93 4.83
CA THR A 35 6.99 4.44 5.95
C THR A 35 6.69 3.36 6.98
N ALA A 36 6.33 2.14 6.55
CA ALA A 36 6.08 1.03 7.46
C ALA A 36 7.32 0.66 8.28
N GLU A 37 8.49 0.66 7.64
CA GLU A 37 9.78 0.42 8.29
C GLU A 37 10.12 1.53 9.30
N GLU A 38 9.91 2.80 8.96
CA GLU A 38 10.09 3.92 9.88
C GLU A 38 9.18 3.83 11.10
N LEU A 39 7.90 3.49 10.90
CA LEU A 39 6.93 3.33 11.97
C LEU A 39 7.32 2.19 12.91
N ALA A 40 7.77 1.05 12.36
CA ALA A 40 8.25 -0.10 13.12
C ALA A 40 9.48 0.27 13.97
N LYS A 41 10.48 0.93 13.37
CA LYS A 41 11.68 1.41 14.08
C LYS A 41 11.35 2.37 15.21
N LYS A 42 10.46 3.34 14.98
CA LYS A 42 10.02 4.31 16.00
C LYS A 42 9.31 3.63 17.17
N ALA A 43 8.62 2.52 16.92
CA ALA A 43 7.93 1.75 17.93
C ALA A 43 8.82 0.74 18.67
N GLY A 44 10.06 0.52 18.21
CA GLY A 44 10.95 -0.51 18.75
C GLY A 44 10.63 -1.93 18.27
N ASP A 45 9.84 -2.06 17.19
CA ASP A 45 9.50 -3.35 16.61
C ASP A 45 10.73 -3.96 15.91
N SER A 46 10.98 -5.27 16.12
CA SER A 46 12.09 -5.97 15.44
C SER A 46 11.79 -6.28 13.98
N PHE A 47 10.52 -6.26 13.58
CA PHE A 47 10.05 -6.53 12.22
C PHE A 47 8.88 -5.62 11.89
N VAL A 48 8.64 -5.37 10.60
CA VAL A 48 7.43 -4.66 10.16
C VAL A 48 6.22 -5.56 10.36
N THR A 49 5.32 -5.18 11.26
CA THR A 49 4.08 -5.89 11.52
C THR A 49 2.99 -5.52 10.51
N VAL A 50 1.91 -6.30 10.47
CA VAL A 50 0.74 -6.00 9.63
C VAL A 50 0.08 -4.68 10.02
N GLU A 51 0.11 -4.31 11.30
CA GLU A 51 -0.43 -3.03 11.80
C GLU A 51 0.41 -1.85 11.32
N ARG A 52 1.75 -1.98 11.31
CA ARG A 52 2.65 -0.95 10.78
C ARG A 52 2.48 -0.77 9.28
N LEU A 53 2.35 -1.87 8.55
CA LEU A 53 2.07 -1.85 7.12
C LEU A 53 0.69 -1.23 6.81
N LEU A 54 -0.34 -1.63 7.56
CA LEU A 54 -1.69 -1.07 7.42
C LEU A 54 -1.71 0.43 7.73
N THR A 55 -1.01 0.85 8.78
CA THR A 55 -0.85 2.27 9.13
C THR A 55 -0.17 3.03 7.99
N ALA A 56 0.92 2.48 7.43
CA ALA A 56 1.60 3.11 6.30
C ALA A 56 0.71 3.23 5.05
N LEU A 57 -0.07 2.19 4.74
CA LEU A 57 -1.07 2.19 3.66
C LEU A 57 -2.16 3.26 3.84
N ALA A 58 -2.50 3.59 5.09
CA ALA A 58 -3.49 4.60 5.43
C ALA A 58 -2.94 6.04 5.35
N VAL A 59 -1.67 6.26 5.68
CA VAL A 59 -1.09 7.62 5.77
C VAL A 59 -0.31 8.07 4.54
N GLU A 60 0.19 7.14 3.71
CA GLU A 60 0.92 7.47 2.48
C GLU A 60 -0.05 7.93 1.38
N LYS A 61 -0.24 9.25 1.29
CA LYS A 61 -1.24 9.89 0.41
C LYS A 61 -0.99 9.65 -1.08
N SER A 62 0.23 9.31 -1.49
CA SER A 62 0.51 8.96 -2.89
C SER A 62 -0.02 7.57 -3.27
N ALA A 63 -0.34 6.71 -2.29
CA ALA A 63 -0.97 5.42 -2.52
C ALA A 63 -2.50 5.55 -2.53
N LYS A 64 -3.16 4.92 -3.52
CA LYS A 64 -4.62 4.93 -3.64
C LYS A 64 -5.32 4.31 -2.41
N THR A 65 -4.63 3.44 -1.68
CA THR A 65 -5.11 2.82 -0.44
C THR A 65 -5.44 3.83 0.65
N ALA A 66 -4.69 4.94 0.76
CA ALA A 66 -4.97 5.98 1.74
C ALA A 66 -6.35 6.62 1.54
N ASP A 67 -6.71 6.92 0.27
CA ASP A 67 -8.03 7.45 -0.10
C ASP A 67 -9.14 6.43 0.17
N ILE A 68 -8.92 5.16 -0.18
CA ILE A 68 -9.90 4.07 0.03
C ILE A 68 -10.18 3.87 1.52
N LEU A 69 -9.13 3.80 2.35
CA LEU A 69 -9.25 3.61 3.79
C LEU A 69 -9.92 4.81 4.46
N THR A 70 -9.51 6.04 4.10
CA THR A 70 -10.13 7.28 4.62
C THR A 70 -11.64 7.34 4.35
N LYS A 71 -12.08 6.88 3.17
CA LYS A 71 -13.52 6.85 2.83
C LYS A 71 -14.32 5.81 3.61
N ALA A 72 -13.65 4.83 4.19
CA ALA A 72 -14.29 3.70 4.85
C ALA A 72 -14.34 3.80 6.38
N GLY A 73 -13.61 4.74 7.00
CA GLY A 73 -13.63 5.00 8.45
C GLY A 73 -12.25 5.26 9.03
#